data_AF-Q5BVV3-F1
#
_entry.id   AF-Q5BVV3-F1
#
_cell.length_a   1.000
_cell.length_b   1.000
_cell.length_c   1.000
_cell.angle_alpha   90.00
_cell.angle_beta   90.00
_cell.angle_gamma   90.00
#
_symmetry.space_group_name_H-M   'P 1'
#
loop_
_entity.id
_entity.type
_entity.pdbx_description
1 polymer ?
#
loop_
_entity_poly.entity_id
_entity_poly.type
_entity_poly.pdbx_seq_one_letter_code
_entity_poly.pdbx_strand_id
1 'polypeptide(L)'
;MGGLLASPKTDKYNETGCGNGLRYGISSMQGWRLSMEDAHCAITQLPGNLKDWSFFAVFDGHAGALVSELCATELLKCIVDTEEFKKINPDLAPSLQEVERGIRDGFLSLDDRLRHLPQLASGEDRSGSTAVCVLITPKHIFFANCGDSRAILIRKGKVAFATVDHKPANPNERQR
;
A
#
# COMPACT_ATOMS: atom_id res chain seq x y z
N MET A 1 -20.43 1.16 18.43
CA MET A 1 -19.44 2.08 19.04
C MET A 1 -18.26 1.24 19.48
N GLY A 2 -17.13 1.33 18.77
CA GLY A 2 -15.93 0.57 19.13
C GLY A 2 -15.36 1.09 20.45
N GLY A 3 -15.09 0.20 21.39
CA GLY A 3 -14.50 0.57 22.67
C GLY A 3 -13.06 1.07 22.49
N LEU A 4 -12.60 1.90 23.42
CA LEU A 4 -11.19 2.25 23.58
C LEU A 4 -10.61 1.47 24.76
N LEU A 5 -9.30 1.24 24.76
CA LEU A 5 -8.59 0.72 25.93
C LEU A 5 -8.59 1.74 27.08
N ALA A 6 -8.41 1.26 28.31
CA ALA A 6 -8.25 2.12 29.49
C ALA A 6 -6.93 2.93 29.49
N SER A 7 -5.92 2.42 28.78
CA SER A 7 -4.63 3.09 28.54
C SER A 7 -4.09 2.67 27.17
N PRO A 8 -3.28 3.49 26.49
CA PRO A 8 -2.77 3.15 25.17
C PRO A 8 -1.70 2.06 25.27
N LYS A 9 -1.73 1.10 24.35
CA LYS A 9 -0.58 0.23 24.12
C LYS A 9 0.49 1.01 23.38
N THR A 10 1.60 1.29 24.06
CA THR A 10 2.69 2.13 23.54
C THR A 10 3.86 1.35 22.96
N ASP A 11 3.80 0.02 22.98
CA ASP A 11 4.81 -0.84 22.36
C ASP A 11 4.98 -0.49 20.88
N LYS A 12 6.24 -0.48 20.42
CA LYS A 12 6.59 -0.17 19.04
C LYS A 12 7.05 -1.43 18.34
N TYR A 13 6.44 -1.71 17.20
CA TYR A 13 7.10 -2.51 16.18
C TYR A 13 7.91 -1.56 15.30
N ASN A 14 9.21 -1.83 15.15
CA ASN A 14 10.08 -1.02 14.31
C ASN A 14 10.76 -1.91 13.27
N GLU A 15 10.91 -1.36 12.07
CA GLU A 15 11.64 -2.00 10.98
C GLU A 15 12.51 -0.93 10.31
N THR A 16 13.73 -1.30 9.91
CA THR A 16 14.64 -0.41 9.20
C THR A 16 15.40 -1.19 8.16
N GLY A 17 15.79 -0.52 7.08
CA GLY A 17 16.64 -1.13 6.07
C GLY A 17 17.21 -0.13 5.07
N CYS A 18 17.98 -0.66 4.13
CA CYS A 18 18.57 0.12 3.04
C CYS A 18 18.71 -0.74 1.77
N GLY A 19 18.82 -0.09 0.62
CA GLY A 19 18.99 -0.74 -0.68
C GLY A 19 18.66 0.24 -1.80
N ASN A 20 19.23 0.05 -2.99
CA ASN A 20 19.03 0.92 -4.16
C ASN A 20 19.28 2.42 -3.88
N GLY A 21 20.25 2.72 -3.01
CA GLY A 21 20.56 4.09 -2.58
C GLY A 21 19.55 4.71 -1.61
N LEU A 22 18.55 3.95 -1.18
CA LEU A 22 17.52 4.36 -0.23
C LEU A 22 17.85 3.85 1.18
N ARG A 23 17.31 4.57 2.18
CA ARG A 23 17.23 4.15 3.58
C ARG A 23 15.80 4.36 4.04
N TYR A 24 15.26 3.42 4.83
CA TYR A 24 13.93 3.55 5.39
C TYR A 24 13.90 3.18 6.88
N GLY A 25 12.90 3.71 7.57
CA GLY A 25 12.52 3.34 8.91
C GLY A 25 11.00 3.40 9.04
N ILE A 26 10.43 2.42 9.73
CA ILE A 26 8.99 2.25 9.95
C ILE A 26 8.77 2.05 11.44
N SER A 27 7.66 2.57 11.94
CA SER A 27 7.18 2.33 13.28
C SER A 27 5.67 2.17 13.25
N SER A 28 5.14 1.15 13.92
CA SER A 28 3.71 0.98 14.14
C SER A 28 3.40 0.81 15.63
N MET A 29 2.21 1.24 16.04
CA MET A 29 1.77 1.26 17.44
C MET A 29 0.26 1.19 17.50
N GLN A 30 -0.29 0.24 18.27
CA GLN A 30 -1.73 0.07 18.43
C GLN A 30 -2.42 1.29 19.08
N GLY A 31 -1.78 1.92 20.06
CA GLY A 31 -2.34 3.06 20.76
C GLY A 31 -3.61 2.70 21.53
N TRP A 32 -4.68 3.48 21.35
CA TRP A 32 -5.92 3.37 22.14
C TRP A 32 -6.94 2.36 21.60
N ARG A 33 -6.74 1.84 20.38
CA ARG A 33 -7.67 0.90 19.76
C ARG A 33 -7.61 -0.46 20.47
N LEU A 34 -8.69 -1.23 20.42
CA LEU A 34 -8.76 -2.58 21.01
C LEU A 34 -7.92 -3.59 20.20
N SER A 35 -7.94 -3.47 18.88
CA SER A 35 -7.16 -4.24 17.90
C SER A 35 -6.12 -3.36 17.20
N MET A 36 -5.06 -4.00 16.70
CA MET A 36 -4.14 -3.40 15.73
C MET A 36 -4.53 -3.93 14.35
N GLU A 37 -5.01 -3.05 13.48
CA GLU A 37 -5.51 -3.42 12.14
C GLU A 37 -4.62 -2.85 11.02
N ASP A 38 -3.59 -2.06 11.34
CA ASP A 38 -2.65 -1.56 10.34
C ASP A 38 -1.63 -2.64 9.95
N ALA A 39 -1.23 -2.60 8.69
CA ALA A 39 -0.11 -3.38 8.15
C ALA A 39 0.77 -2.49 7.25
N HIS A 40 1.97 -2.97 6.94
CA HIS A 40 2.90 -2.27 6.04
C HIS A 40 3.69 -3.26 5.18
N CYS A 41 4.23 -2.77 4.07
CA CYS A 41 5.17 -3.50 3.22
C CYS A 41 6.39 -2.60 2.94
N ALA A 42 7.59 -3.14 3.05
CA ALA A 42 8.83 -2.40 2.81
C ALA A 42 9.86 -3.29 2.12
N ILE A 43 10.09 -3.03 0.84
CA ILE A 43 10.97 -3.84 0.00
C ILE A 43 11.88 -2.88 -0.75
N THR A 44 13.18 -2.95 -0.47
CA THR A 44 14.17 -2.11 -1.14
C THR A 44 14.61 -2.69 -2.48
N GLN A 45 14.43 -3.99 -2.73
CA GLN A 45 14.79 -4.66 -3.98
C GLN A 45 13.68 -5.63 -4.39
N LEU A 46 12.98 -5.33 -5.48
CA LEU A 46 11.96 -6.23 -6.04
C LEU A 46 12.61 -7.50 -6.65
N PRO A 47 11.87 -8.61 -6.76
CA PRO A 47 12.40 -9.84 -7.34
C PRO A 47 12.65 -9.72 -8.86
N GLY A 48 13.47 -10.63 -9.38
CA GLY A 48 13.67 -10.81 -10.82
C GLY A 48 14.37 -9.63 -11.51
N ASN A 49 13.84 -9.23 -12.66
CA ASN A 49 14.33 -8.13 -13.48
C ASN A 49 14.14 -6.75 -12.83
N LEU A 50 13.37 -6.63 -11.75
CA LEU A 50 13.05 -5.36 -11.09
C LEU A 50 13.91 -5.08 -9.85
N LYS A 51 15.06 -5.75 -9.68
CA LYS A 51 15.95 -5.61 -8.51
C LYS A 51 16.32 -4.17 -8.12
N ASP A 52 16.38 -3.26 -9.11
CA ASP A 52 16.72 -1.84 -8.91
C ASP A 52 15.49 -0.98 -8.58
N TRP A 53 14.34 -1.62 -8.31
CA TRP A 53 13.09 -1.00 -7.90
C TRP A 53 12.84 -1.28 -6.43
N SER A 54 12.09 -0.39 -5.78
CA SER A 54 11.69 -0.51 -4.37
C SER A 54 10.20 -0.25 -4.22
N PHE A 55 9.56 -0.89 -3.25
CA PHE A 55 8.13 -0.73 -2.95
C PHE A 55 7.94 -0.50 -1.45
N PHE A 56 7.16 0.51 -1.10
CA PHE A 56 6.76 0.78 0.28
C PHE A 56 5.27 1.05 0.33
N ALA A 57 4.57 0.52 1.33
CA ALA A 57 3.14 0.70 1.47
C ALA A 57 2.69 0.68 2.93
N VAL A 58 1.60 1.40 3.20
CA VAL A 58 0.86 1.37 4.47
C VAL A 58 -0.60 1.05 4.17
N PHE A 59 -1.17 0.21 5.03
CA PHE A 59 -2.53 -0.31 4.93
C PHE A 59 -3.25 -0.06 6.26
N ASP A 60 -4.27 0.78 6.26
CA ASP A 60 -5.12 1.05 7.44
C ASP A 60 -6.37 0.16 7.35
N GLY A 61 -6.36 -0.91 8.13
CA GLY A 61 -7.45 -1.89 8.18
C GLY A 61 -8.65 -1.36 8.99
N HIS A 62 -9.84 -1.80 8.61
CA HIS A 62 -11.06 -1.52 9.35
C HIS A 62 -11.99 -2.72 9.38
N ALA A 63 -12.65 -2.91 10.52
CA ALA A 63 -13.56 -4.04 10.77
C ALA A 63 -12.86 -5.41 10.73
N GLY A 64 -11.57 -5.43 11.10
CA GLY A 64 -10.69 -6.60 11.10
C GLY A 64 -9.38 -6.31 10.36
N ALA A 65 -8.37 -7.16 10.61
CA ALA A 65 -7.02 -7.00 10.04
C ALA A 65 -6.77 -7.87 8.79
N LEU A 66 -7.69 -8.78 8.45
CA LEU A 66 -7.46 -9.77 7.39
C LEU A 66 -7.09 -9.12 6.05
N VAL A 67 -7.86 -8.10 5.62
CA VAL A 67 -7.60 -7.44 4.33
C VAL A 67 -6.31 -6.62 4.35
N SER A 68 -5.99 -5.91 5.43
CA SER A 68 -4.74 -5.12 5.50
C SER A 68 -3.50 -6.03 5.52
N GLU A 69 -3.53 -7.15 6.25
CA GLU A 69 -2.47 -8.16 6.27
C GLU A 69 -2.25 -8.82 4.90
N LEU A 70 -3.34 -9.15 4.19
CA LEU A 70 -3.27 -9.71 2.84
C LEU A 70 -2.76 -8.67 1.84
N CYS A 71 -3.19 -7.41 1.93
CA CYS A 71 -2.64 -6.33 1.12
C CYS A 71 -1.12 -6.18 1.32
N ALA A 72 -0.62 -6.24 2.55
CA ALA A 72 0.80 -6.13 2.87
C ALA A 72 1.66 -7.25 2.26
N THR A 73 1.09 -8.43 2.05
CA THR A 73 1.81 -9.62 1.57
C THR A 73 1.59 -9.93 0.09
N GLU A 74 0.45 -9.54 -0.47
CA GLU A 74 0.00 -9.95 -1.81
C GLU A 74 -0.11 -8.80 -2.82
N LEU A 75 -0.27 -7.54 -2.41
CA LEU A 75 -0.50 -6.44 -3.36
C LEU A 75 0.66 -6.28 -4.34
N LEU A 76 1.89 -6.27 -3.84
CA LEU A 76 3.06 -6.16 -4.72
C LEU A 76 3.11 -7.32 -5.72
N LYS A 77 2.79 -8.55 -5.29
CA LYS A 77 2.75 -9.72 -6.17
C LYS A 77 1.73 -9.52 -7.29
N CYS A 78 0.52 -9.09 -6.94
CA CYS A 78 -0.53 -8.82 -7.93
C CYS A 78 -0.12 -7.72 -8.93
N ILE A 79 0.61 -6.70 -8.49
CA ILE A 79 1.14 -5.64 -9.38
C ILE A 79 2.22 -6.20 -10.32
N VAL A 80 3.23 -6.90 -9.80
CA VAL A 80 4.33 -7.42 -10.64
C VAL A 80 3.90 -8.58 -11.55
N ASP A 81 2.83 -9.27 -11.20
CA ASP A 81 2.26 -10.36 -12.01
C ASP A 81 1.38 -9.86 -13.18
N THR A 82 1.12 -8.55 -13.28
CA THR A 82 0.43 -7.97 -14.44
C THR A 82 1.25 -8.11 -15.72
N GLU A 83 0.56 -8.15 -16.86
CA GLU A 83 1.20 -8.27 -18.18
C GLU A 83 2.11 -7.08 -18.49
N GLU A 84 1.75 -5.89 -18.01
CA GLU A 84 2.54 -4.66 -18.10
C GLU A 84 3.87 -4.83 -17.39
N PHE A 85 3.88 -5.31 -16.15
CA PHE A 85 5.10 -5.47 -15.35
C PHE A 85 5.99 -6.61 -15.86
N LYS A 86 5.41 -7.73 -16.28
CA LYS A 86 6.16 -8.86 -16.85
C LYS A 86 6.93 -8.49 -18.12
N LYS A 87 6.46 -7.50 -18.87
CA LYS A 87 7.08 -7.03 -20.12
C LYS A 87 8.13 -5.94 -19.91
N ILE A 88 8.30 -5.42 -18.68
CA ILE A 88 9.29 -4.38 -18.39
C ILE A 88 10.68 -4.95 -18.66
N ASN A 89 11.35 -4.41 -19.68
CA ASN A 89 12.77 -4.66 -19.88
C ASN A 89 13.57 -3.72 -18.95
N PRO A 90 14.41 -4.24 -18.03
CA PRO A 90 15.17 -3.41 -17.09
C PRO A 90 16.17 -2.47 -17.78
N ASP A 91 16.64 -2.82 -18.98
CA ASP A 91 17.58 -1.99 -19.75
C ASP A 91 16.87 -0.83 -20.47
N LEU A 92 15.53 -0.88 -20.55
CA LEU A 92 14.70 0.17 -21.14
C LEU A 92 13.89 0.87 -20.05
N ALA A 93 13.65 2.17 -20.23
CA ALA A 93 12.70 2.85 -19.35
C ALA A 93 11.28 2.35 -19.71
N PRO A 94 10.51 1.78 -18.77
CA PRO A 94 9.14 1.38 -19.06
C PRO A 94 8.29 2.61 -19.33
N SER A 95 7.22 2.43 -20.12
CA SER A 95 6.25 3.50 -20.31
C SER A 95 5.58 3.83 -18.98
N LEU A 96 5.47 5.12 -18.64
CA LEU A 96 4.76 5.57 -17.43
C LEU A 96 3.32 5.03 -17.40
N GLN A 97 2.67 5.01 -18.57
CA GLN A 97 1.30 4.50 -18.72
C GLN A 97 1.19 2.99 -18.45
N GLU A 98 2.22 2.22 -18.79
CA GLU A 98 2.23 0.78 -18.51
C GLU A 98 2.39 0.52 -17.01
N VAL A 99 3.26 1.27 -16.34
CA VAL A 99 3.42 1.17 -14.89
C VAL A 99 2.13 1.58 -14.16
N GLU A 100 1.50 2.69 -14.55
CA GLU A 100 0.23 3.13 -13.98
C GLU A 100 -0.88 2.10 -14.16
N ARG A 101 -1.00 1.53 -15.37
CA ARG A 101 -1.98 0.47 -15.66
C ARG A 101 -1.70 -0.80 -14.87
N GLY A 102 -0.45 -1.26 -14.80
CA GLY A 102 -0.08 -2.44 -14.03
C GLY A 102 -0.33 -2.28 -12.53
N ILE A 103 -0.11 -1.08 -11.98
CA ILE A 103 -0.50 -0.78 -10.59
C ILE A 103 -2.01 -0.90 -10.43
N ARG A 104 -2.79 -0.22 -11.27
CA ARG A 104 -4.27 -0.25 -11.20
C ARG A 104 -4.81 -1.67 -11.34
N ASP A 105 -4.33 -2.42 -12.31
CA ASP A 105 -4.80 -3.77 -12.61
C ASP A 105 -4.36 -4.76 -11.50
N GLY A 106 -3.22 -4.52 -10.85
CA GLY A 106 -2.80 -5.24 -9.65
C GLY A 106 -3.72 -5.02 -8.44
N PHE A 107 -4.19 -3.79 -8.22
CA PHE A 107 -5.20 -3.49 -7.20
C PHE A 107 -6.54 -4.20 -7.48
N LEU A 108 -7.02 -4.14 -8.71
CA LEU A 108 -8.27 -4.79 -9.12
C LEU A 108 -8.17 -6.32 -9.02
N SER A 109 -7.04 -6.89 -9.42
CA SER A 109 -6.75 -8.33 -9.32
C SER A 109 -6.74 -8.80 -7.86
N LEU A 110 -6.13 -8.03 -6.95
CA LEU A 110 -6.16 -8.35 -5.53
C LEU A 110 -7.59 -8.28 -4.97
N ASP A 111 -8.34 -7.21 -5.23
CA ASP A 111 -9.72 -7.06 -4.75
C ASP A 111 -10.62 -8.23 -5.20
N ASP A 112 -10.51 -8.63 -6.46
CA ASP A 112 -11.27 -9.77 -6.99
C ASP A 112 -10.87 -11.10 -6.32
N ARG A 113 -9.57 -11.34 -6.11
CA ARG A 113 -9.08 -12.51 -5.36
C ARG A 113 -9.60 -12.54 -3.93
N LEU A 114 -9.57 -11.39 -3.23
CA LEU A 114 -10.03 -11.27 -1.85
C LEU A 114 -11.52 -11.57 -1.73
N ARG A 115 -12.35 -11.08 -2.66
CA ARG A 115 -13.79 -11.33 -2.70
C ARG A 115 -14.14 -12.82 -2.70
N HIS A 116 -13.27 -13.67 -3.24
CA HIS A 116 -13.46 -15.11 -3.32
C HIS A 116 -12.86 -15.89 -2.14
N LEU A 117 -12.20 -15.25 -1.19
CA LEU A 117 -11.72 -15.91 0.02
C LEU A 117 -12.90 -16.38 0.89
N PRO A 118 -12.88 -17.63 1.42
CA PRO A 118 -14.01 -18.18 2.18
C PRO A 118 -14.51 -17.28 3.31
N GLN A 119 -13.59 -16.65 4.07
CA GLN A 119 -13.93 -15.79 5.21
C GLN A 119 -14.68 -14.52 4.78
N LEU A 120 -14.29 -13.91 3.64
CA LEU A 120 -14.93 -12.72 3.10
C LEU A 120 -16.21 -13.05 2.33
N ALA A 121 -16.19 -14.15 1.55
CA ALA A 121 -17.33 -14.61 0.76
C ALA A 121 -18.50 -15.10 1.64
N SER A 122 -18.22 -15.71 2.80
CA SER A 122 -19.23 -16.09 3.78
C SER A 122 -19.76 -14.89 4.59
N GLY A 123 -19.03 -13.77 4.58
CA GLY A 123 -19.31 -12.58 5.40
C GLY A 123 -18.97 -12.75 6.88
N GLU A 124 -18.20 -13.79 7.24
CA GLU A 124 -17.60 -14.01 8.56
C GLU A 124 -16.62 -12.88 8.90
N ASP A 125 -15.74 -12.56 7.94
CA ASP A 125 -14.91 -11.38 7.96
C ASP A 125 -15.52 -10.32 7.03
N ARG A 126 -15.57 -9.07 7.49
CA ARG A 126 -16.08 -7.93 6.71
C ARG A 126 -15.06 -6.79 6.71
N SER A 127 -13.79 -7.14 6.93
CA SER A 127 -12.72 -6.17 6.96
C SER A 127 -12.51 -5.56 5.59
N GLY A 128 -11.99 -4.35 5.60
CA GLY A 128 -11.46 -3.68 4.44
C GLY A 128 -10.15 -3.00 4.83
N SER A 129 -9.48 -2.39 3.86
CA SER A 129 -8.27 -1.63 4.12
C SER A 129 -8.15 -0.45 3.18
N THR A 130 -7.57 0.64 3.67
CA THR A 130 -6.92 1.61 2.78
C THR A 130 -5.63 1.02 2.23
N ALA A 131 -5.08 1.64 1.20
CA ALA A 131 -3.73 1.37 0.73
C ALA A 131 -3.11 2.66 0.19
N VAL A 132 -1.99 3.07 0.76
CA VAL A 132 -1.11 4.06 0.14
C VAL A 132 0.24 3.41 -0.12
N CYS A 133 0.73 3.51 -1.34
CA CYS A 133 2.00 2.90 -1.71
C CYS A 133 2.83 3.79 -2.63
N VAL A 134 4.14 3.55 -2.58
CA VAL A 134 5.13 4.16 -3.47
C VAL A 134 5.95 3.07 -4.13
N LEU A 135 6.03 3.14 -5.46
CA LEU A 135 6.92 2.32 -6.27
C LEU A 135 8.03 3.22 -6.80
N ILE A 136 9.27 2.95 -6.39
CA ILE A 136 10.44 3.75 -6.72
C ILE A 136 11.27 2.99 -7.74
N THR A 137 11.52 3.63 -8.87
CA THR A 137 12.40 3.13 -9.93
C THR A 137 13.67 3.98 -9.97
N PRO A 138 14.70 3.60 -10.75
CA PRO A 138 15.89 4.44 -10.91
C PRO A 138 15.60 5.87 -11.42
N LYS A 139 14.45 6.11 -12.06
CA LYS A 139 14.12 7.39 -12.69
C LYS A 139 12.84 8.07 -12.16
N HIS A 140 11.92 7.32 -11.55
CA HIS A 140 10.59 7.81 -11.21
C HIS A 140 10.14 7.30 -9.83
N ILE A 141 9.26 8.08 -9.19
CA ILE A 141 8.54 7.68 -7.98
C ILE A 141 7.06 7.71 -8.33
N PHE A 142 6.41 6.55 -8.31
CA PHE A 142 4.98 6.41 -8.53
C PHE A 142 4.27 6.36 -7.18
N PHE A 143 3.32 7.26 -6.97
CA PHE A 143 2.45 7.25 -5.79
C PHE A 143 1.10 6.68 -6.20
N ALA A 144 0.59 5.71 -5.44
CA ALA A 144 -0.76 5.19 -5.60
C ALA A 144 -1.51 5.25 -4.27
N ASN A 145 -2.77 5.64 -4.32
CA ASN A 145 -3.61 5.87 -3.15
C ASN A 145 -5.02 5.31 -3.36
N CYS A 146 -5.50 4.54 -2.38
CA CYS A 146 -6.86 4.06 -2.29
C CYS A 146 -7.33 4.21 -0.83
N GLY A 147 -8.19 5.20 -0.59
CA GLY A 147 -8.68 5.53 0.74
C GLY A 147 -8.06 6.82 1.28
N ASP A 148 -7.96 6.92 2.59
CA ASP A 148 -7.59 8.16 3.29
C ASP A 148 -6.31 8.07 4.14
N SER A 149 -5.54 7.00 3.95
CA SER A 149 -4.09 7.05 4.18
C SER A 149 -3.44 8.09 3.25
N ARG A 150 -2.22 8.55 3.59
CA ARG A 150 -1.54 9.60 2.82
C ARG A 150 -0.03 9.41 2.71
N ALA A 151 0.50 9.67 1.53
CA ALA A 151 1.93 9.76 1.27
C ALA A 151 2.30 11.18 0.82
N ILE A 152 3.46 11.65 1.27
CA ILE A 152 3.97 13.00 1.01
C ILE A 152 5.43 12.90 0.56
N LEU A 153 5.77 13.59 -0.53
CA LEU A 153 7.15 13.77 -0.98
C LEU A 153 7.68 15.12 -0.51
N ILE A 154 8.78 15.11 0.23
CA ILE A 154 9.53 16.32 0.60
C ILE A 154 10.74 16.46 -0.31
N ARG A 155 10.91 17.62 -0.95
CA ARG A 155 12.08 17.95 -1.78
C ARG A 155 12.57 19.34 -1.44
N LYS A 156 13.87 19.47 -1.16
CA LYS A 156 14.51 20.74 -0.75
C LYS A 156 13.77 21.42 0.43
N GLY A 157 13.36 20.63 1.42
CA GLY A 157 12.69 21.12 2.62
C GLY A 157 11.22 21.56 2.43
N LYS A 158 10.59 21.28 1.29
CA LYS A 158 9.19 21.64 1.00
C LYS A 158 8.38 20.43 0.54
N VAL A 159 7.08 20.46 0.78
CA VAL A 159 6.13 19.50 0.19
C VAL A 159 6.12 19.68 -1.32
N ALA A 160 6.60 18.68 -2.04
CA ALA A 160 6.64 18.66 -3.49
C ALA A 160 5.43 17.94 -4.10
N PHE A 161 4.89 16.95 -3.38
CA PHE A 161 3.71 16.19 -3.77
C PHE A 161 3.04 15.59 -2.53
N ALA A 162 1.72 15.41 -2.58
CA ALA A 162 0.95 14.64 -1.61
C ALA A 162 -0.19 13.91 -2.32
N THR A 163 -0.49 12.68 -1.90
CA THR A 163 -1.69 11.99 -2.36
C THR A 163 -2.94 12.71 -1.85
N VAL A 164 -4.05 12.58 -2.60
CA VAL A 164 -5.34 13.16 -2.23
C VAL A 164 -6.20 12.06 -1.60
N ASP A 165 -6.66 12.30 -0.37
CA ASP A 165 -7.53 11.35 0.33
C ASP A 165 -8.85 11.14 -0.44
N HIS A 166 -9.27 9.90 -0.54
CA HIS A 166 -10.61 9.55 -1.02
C HIS A 166 -11.59 9.65 0.14
N LYS A 167 -12.36 10.75 0.16
CA LYS A 167 -13.40 10.99 1.16
C LYS A 167 -14.77 10.95 0.50
N PRO A 168 -15.81 10.38 1.13
CA PRO A 168 -17.17 10.33 0.58
C PRO A 168 -17.76 11.71 0.22
N ALA A 169 -17.26 12.78 0.83
CA ALA A 169 -17.69 14.16 0.55
C ALA A 169 -17.05 14.75 -0.72
N ASN A 170 -16.00 14.15 -1.27
CA ASN A 170 -15.35 14.65 -2.49
C ASN A 170 -16.32 14.55 -3.67
N PRO A 171 -16.40 15.54 -4.57
CA PRO A 171 -17.42 15.58 -5.63
C PRO A 171 -17.49 14.32 -6.49
N ASN A 172 -16.34 13.83 -6.98
CA ASN A 172 -16.28 12.64 -7.82
C ASN A 172 -16.58 11.36 -7.04
N GLU A 173 -16.14 11.26 -5.77
CA GLU A 173 -16.42 10.09 -4.92
C GLU A 173 -17.90 10.02 -4.52
N ARG A 174 -18.54 11.17 -4.32
CA ARG A 174 -19.97 11.27 -4.03
C ARG A 174 -20.83 10.95 -5.25
N GLN A 175 -20.34 11.24 -6.45
CA GLN A 175 -21.06 11.02 -7.70
C GLN A 175 -21.10 9.55 -8.13
N ARG A 176 -20.03 8.80 -7.87
CA ARG A 176 -19.90 7.36 -8.20
C ARG A 176 -20.90 6.52 -7.41
#